data_AF-A0A1M7K4K0-F1
#
_entry.id   AF-A0A1M7K4K0-F1
#
_cell.length_a   1.000
_cell.length_b   1.000
_cell.length_c   1.000
_cell.angle_alpha   90.00
_cell.angle_beta   90.00
_cell.angle_gamma   90.00
#
_symmetry.space_group_name_H-M   'P 1'
#
loop_
_entity.id
_entity.type
_entity.pdbx_description
1 polymer ?
#
loop_
_entity_poly.entity_id
_entity_poly.type
_entity_poly.pdbx_seq_one_letter_code
_entity_poly.pdbx_strand_id
1 'polypeptide(L)'
;MSTIDQELLKIYTSKSQADKAISSLKGLLLGIKSDDEVNEKEINELRKWVIEHKQLINRNPFNEFMTIIEETISNKIPPKETIEDLFWLCQKYESDNYYYNAVTTDLQTLHGICHGILSDGNIGDQEIFELNTWLSENEHLNTYYPYDEIRSLILSILSDNQIEEEERIVLKAYFKQFVKLQDSELQKQIEIETSDINISGLCTSEPNVDFLEKTFCITGVLKRGNRETLQNDIKKLGGIPTDSVNKKTDYLIVGDNGNPAWAFSCYGRKVEKALSLRKDGHTITMIHEFDFSDIIDDLI
;
A
#
# COMPACT_ATOMS: atom_id res chain seq x y z
N MET A 1 44.81 -7.87 0.64
CA MET A 1 43.52 -8.35 0.12
C MET A 1 43.21 -7.53 -1.11
N SER A 2 43.03 -8.16 -2.27
CA SER A 2 42.74 -7.42 -3.51
C SER A 2 41.32 -6.86 -3.45
N THR A 3 41.04 -5.76 -4.15
CA THR A 3 39.72 -5.12 -4.22
C THR A 3 38.64 -6.10 -4.72
N ILE A 4 39.03 -7.06 -5.55
CA ILE A 4 38.19 -8.12 -6.11
C ILE A 4 37.78 -9.15 -5.03
N ASP A 5 38.69 -9.48 -4.10
CA ASP A 5 38.38 -10.38 -2.98
C ASP A 5 37.37 -9.76 -2.01
N GLN A 6 37.38 -8.43 -1.83
CA GLN A 6 36.43 -7.71 -0.98
C GLN A 6 35.04 -7.61 -1.60
N GLU A 7 34.94 -7.43 -2.92
CA GLU A 7 33.66 -7.44 -3.65
C GLU A 7 33.03 -8.84 -3.67
N LEU A 8 33.83 -9.88 -3.90
CA LEU A 8 33.36 -11.27 -3.83
C LEU A 8 32.89 -11.63 -2.42
N LEU A 9 33.63 -11.26 -1.37
CA LEU A 9 33.19 -11.45 0.03
C LEU A 9 31.88 -10.71 0.34
N LYS A 10 31.68 -9.49 -0.19
CA LYS A 10 30.42 -8.74 -0.07
C LYS A 10 29.25 -9.46 -0.74
N ILE A 11 29.47 -10.10 -1.89
CA ILE A 11 28.44 -10.87 -2.59
C ILE A 11 28.10 -12.15 -1.81
N TYR A 12 29.11 -12.90 -1.32
CA TYR A 12 28.90 -14.16 -0.59
C TYR A 12 28.31 -13.96 0.83
N THR A 13 28.62 -12.85 1.50
CA THR A 13 28.10 -12.56 2.85
C THR A 13 26.85 -11.68 2.83
N SER A 14 26.40 -11.24 1.65
CA SER A 14 25.29 -10.32 1.44
C SER A 14 24.00 -10.72 2.16
N LYS A 15 23.62 -12.00 2.09
CA LYS A 15 22.44 -12.56 2.74
C LYS A 15 22.60 -12.59 4.26
N SER A 16 23.74 -13.08 4.75
CA SER A 16 24.04 -13.12 6.18
C SER A 16 24.11 -11.72 6.81
N GLN A 17 24.60 -10.72 6.07
CA GLN A 17 24.61 -9.32 6.50
C GLN A 17 23.19 -8.75 6.59
N ALA A 18 22.32 -9.07 5.63
CA ALA A 18 20.92 -8.66 5.65
C ALA A 18 20.16 -9.30 6.83
N ASP A 19 20.25 -10.62 6.99
CA ASP A 19 19.59 -11.34 8.09
C ASP A 19 20.04 -10.82 9.45
N LYS A 20 21.34 -10.53 9.61
CA LYS A 20 21.90 -9.94 10.83
C LYS A 20 21.36 -8.54 11.10
N ALA A 21 21.23 -7.72 10.05
CA ALA A 21 20.69 -6.37 10.17
C ALA A 21 19.21 -6.36 10.55
N ILE A 22 18.39 -7.25 9.95
CA ILE A 22 16.97 -7.40 10.31
C ILE A 22 16.85 -7.88 11.77
N SER A 23 17.64 -8.89 12.15
CA SER A 23 17.64 -9.41 13.52
C SER A 23 18.06 -8.35 14.55
N SER A 24 19.06 -7.51 14.21
CA SER A 24 19.50 -6.42 15.09
C SER A 24 18.45 -5.32 15.20
N LEU A 25 17.79 -4.95 14.10
CA LEU A 25 16.68 -4.00 14.10
C LEU A 25 15.53 -4.51 14.97
N LYS A 26 15.12 -5.77 14.80
CA LYS A 26 14.08 -6.37 15.64
C LYS A 26 14.45 -6.37 17.12
N GLY A 27 15.68 -6.72 17.46
CA GLY A 27 16.17 -6.68 18.85
C GLY A 27 16.10 -5.27 19.44
N LEU A 28 16.49 -4.26 18.65
CA LEU A 28 16.37 -2.86 19.03
C LEU A 28 14.90 -2.47 19.28
N LEU A 29 14.00 -2.80 18.35
CA LEU A 29 12.56 -2.51 18.46
C LEU A 29 11.90 -3.20 19.65
N LEU A 30 12.29 -4.44 19.98
CA LEU A 30 11.83 -5.15 21.18
C LEU A 30 12.28 -4.44 22.47
N GLY A 31 13.48 -3.87 22.47
CA GLY A 31 13.97 -3.04 23.57
C GLY A 31 13.13 -1.77 23.73
N ILE A 32 12.88 -1.06 22.63
CA ILE A 32 12.09 0.19 22.62
C ILE A 32 10.63 -0.07 23.05
N LYS A 33 10.03 -1.18 22.62
CA LYS A 33 8.64 -1.50 22.96
C LYS A 33 8.45 -1.93 24.43
N SER A 34 9.52 -2.14 25.19
CA SER A 34 9.45 -2.83 26.48
C SER A 34 8.69 -2.07 27.58
N ASP A 35 8.63 -0.74 27.50
CA ASP A 35 7.97 0.15 28.46
C ASP A 35 6.78 0.93 27.85
N ASP A 36 6.36 0.59 26.62
CA ASP A 36 5.28 1.23 25.86
C ASP A 36 5.43 2.76 25.61
N GLU A 37 6.59 3.33 25.93
CA GLU A 37 6.94 4.73 25.68
C GLU A 37 8.06 4.82 24.63
N VAL A 38 8.01 5.84 23.76
CA VAL A 38 9.06 6.06 22.76
C VAL A 38 9.68 7.43 22.98
N ASN A 39 10.96 7.47 23.30
CA ASN A 39 11.70 8.70 23.60
C ASN A 39 12.71 9.07 22.51
N GLU A 40 13.22 10.30 22.56
CA GLU A 40 14.16 10.81 21.54
C GLU A 40 15.47 10.01 21.46
N LYS A 41 15.93 9.41 22.57
CA LYS A 41 17.17 8.62 22.58
C LYS A 41 16.98 7.33 21.79
N GLU A 42 15.83 6.70 21.89
CA GLU A 42 15.48 5.48 21.14
C GLU A 42 15.34 5.74 19.65
N ILE A 43 14.69 6.85 19.27
CA ILE A 43 14.64 7.30 17.87
C ILE A 43 16.05 7.59 17.33
N ASN A 44 16.93 8.16 18.16
CA ASN A 44 18.32 8.39 17.77
C ASN A 44 19.11 7.08 17.58
N GLU A 45 18.80 6.01 18.32
CA GLU A 45 19.39 4.69 18.08
C GLU A 45 18.89 4.09 16.75
N LEU A 46 17.61 4.23 16.40
CA LEU A 46 17.10 3.85 15.07
C LEU A 46 17.82 4.62 13.94
N ARG A 47 18.08 5.91 14.14
CA ARG A 47 18.84 6.72 13.19
C ARG A 47 20.26 6.21 13.00
N LYS A 48 20.95 5.84 14.09
CA LYS A 48 22.29 5.24 14.00
C LYS A 48 22.26 3.93 13.23
N TRP A 49 21.24 3.10 13.46
CA TRP A 49 21.05 1.85 12.73
C TRP A 49 20.92 2.09 11.22
N VAL A 50 20.15 3.10 10.79
CA VAL A 50 20.04 3.48 9.37
C VAL A 50 21.39 3.89 8.79
N ILE A 51 22.16 4.71 9.51
CA ILE A 51 23.50 5.17 9.06
C ILE A 51 24.46 3.99 8.90
N GLU A 52 24.48 3.07 9.87
CA GLU A 52 25.34 1.89 9.85
C GLU A 52 25.01 0.96 8.67
N HIS A 53 23.73 0.84 8.32
CA HIS A 53 23.26 -0.09 7.30
C HIS A 53 22.97 0.55 5.94
N LYS A 54 23.31 1.82 5.72
CA LYS A 54 23.00 2.59 4.50
C LYS A 54 23.38 1.89 3.18
N GLN A 55 24.41 1.05 3.19
CA GLN A 55 24.83 0.28 2.00
C GLN A 55 23.77 -0.73 1.53
N LEU A 56 22.80 -1.09 2.38
CA LEU A 56 21.73 -2.02 2.08
C LEU A 56 20.48 -1.34 1.50
N ILE A 57 20.42 -0.01 1.44
CA ILE A 57 19.22 0.77 1.08
C ILE A 57 18.57 0.38 -0.26
N ASN A 58 19.37 -0.04 -1.23
CA ASN A 58 18.87 -0.45 -2.56
C ASN A 58 18.33 -1.89 -2.58
N ARG A 59 18.22 -2.53 -1.43
CA ARG A 59 17.65 -3.87 -1.28
C ARG A 59 16.35 -3.77 -0.50
N ASN A 60 15.33 -4.47 -0.95
CA ASN A 60 14.16 -4.74 -0.14
C ASN A 60 14.54 -5.74 0.98
N PRO A 61 14.03 -5.61 2.22
CA PRO A 61 13.21 -4.53 2.80
C PRO A 61 13.90 -3.24 3.22
N PHE A 62 15.22 -3.16 3.15
CA PHE A 62 15.97 -2.07 3.79
C PHE A 62 15.56 -0.69 3.30
N ASN A 63 15.12 -0.56 2.05
CA ASN A 63 14.49 0.67 1.56
C ASN A 63 13.30 1.08 2.44
N GLU A 64 12.33 0.19 2.65
CA GLU A 64 11.13 0.43 3.44
C GLU A 64 11.45 0.70 4.91
N PHE A 65 12.33 -0.10 5.52
CA PHE A 65 12.78 0.14 6.91
C PHE A 65 13.38 1.53 7.07
N MET A 66 14.26 1.94 6.15
CA MET A 66 14.91 3.25 6.22
C MET A 66 13.92 4.37 5.97
N THR A 67 13.03 4.25 4.99
CA THR A 67 11.99 5.23 4.70
C THR A 67 11.10 5.46 5.92
N ILE A 68 10.59 4.40 6.55
CA ILE A 68 9.74 4.50 7.75
C ILE A 68 10.48 5.22 8.90
N ILE A 69 11.75 4.89 9.13
CA ILE A 69 12.57 5.55 10.16
C ILE A 69 12.80 7.03 9.82
N GLU A 70 13.14 7.37 8.58
CA GLU A 70 13.38 8.74 8.12
C GLU A 70 12.11 9.61 8.18
N GLU A 71 10.95 9.05 7.84
CA GLU A 71 9.65 9.72 7.92
C GLU A 71 9.26 10.00 9.38
N THR A 72 9.65 9.14 10.31
CA THR A 72 9.46 9.34 11.75
C THR A 72 10.35 10.44 12.28
N ILE A 73 11.63 10.44 11.90
CA ILE A 73 12.58 11.52 12.25
C ILE A 73 12.10 12.86 11.70
N SER A 74 11.42 12.86 10.55
CA SER A 74 10.83 14.04 9.93
C SER A 74 9.49 14.46 10.56
N ASN A 75 9.04 13.82 11.64
CA ASN A 75 7.75 14.03 12.31
C ASN A 75 6.53 13.85 11.40
N LYS A 76 6.64 13.00 10.36
CA LYS A 76 5.51 12.67 9.47
C LYS A 76 4.68 11.49 9.97
N ILE A 77 5.29 10.59 10.73
CA ILE A 77 4.65 9.43 11.37
C ILE A 77 4.85 9.50 12.88
N PRO A 78 3.82 9.21 13.72
CA PRO A 78 3.98 9.13 15.16
C PRO A 78 5.01 8.06 15.59
N PRO A 79 5.93 8.36 16.53
CA PRO A 79 6.97 7.41 16.97
C PRO A 79 6.45 6.03 17.36
N LYS A 80 5.32 5.96 18.07
CA LYS A 80 4.71 4.68 18.47
C LYS A 80 4.24 3.86 17.26
N GLU A 81 3.62 4.51 16.29
CA GLU A 81 3.16 3.87 15.04
C GLU A 81 4.36 3.32 14.26
N THR A 82 5.45 4.08 14.19
CA THR A 82 6.72 3.65 13.59
C THR A 82 7.26 2.36 14.20
N ILE A 83 7.35 2.26 15.54
CA ILE A 83 7.86 1.07 16.20
C ILE A 83 6.99 -0.14 15.88
N GLU A 84 5.66 0.03 15.89
CA GLU A 84 4.72 -1.03 15.56
C GLU A 84 4.83 -1.47 14.11
N ASP A 85 4.98 -0.53 13.17
CA ASP A 85 5.08 -0.80 11.74
C ASP A 85 6.43 -1.44 11.38
N LEU A 86 7.54 -0.95 11.93
CA LEU A 86 8.86 -1.58 11.76
C LEU A 86 8.90 -2.98 12.36
N PHE A 87 8.27 -3.19 13.52
CA PHE A 87 8.24 -4.50 14.17
C PHE A 87 7.39 -5.49 13.38
N TRP A 88 6.22 -5.06 12.91
CA TRP A 88 5.37 -5.85 12.00
C TRP A 88 6.14 -6.21 10.72
N LEU A 89 6.84 -5.25 10.13
CA LEU A 89 7.65 -5.45 8.93
C LEU A 89 8.78 -6.47 9.21
N CYS A 90 9.51 -6.34 10.32
CA CYS A 90 10.52 -7.31 10.74
C CYS A 90 9.95 -8.74 10.86
N GLN A 91 8.78 -8.91 11.49
CA GLN A 91 8.15 -10.23 11.62
C GLN A 91 7.80 -10.84 10.27
N LYS A 92 7.31 -10.01 9.34
CA LYS A 92 6.91 -10.43 7.99
C LYS A 92 8.10 -10.94 7.17
N TYR A 93 9.28 -10.34 7.30
CA TYR A 93 10.48 -10.82 6.61
C TYR A 93 11.16 -12.01 7.29
N GLU A 94 10.99 -12.18 8.60
CA GLU A 94 11.51 -13.35 9.31
C GLU A 94 10.71 -14.61 9.03
N SER A 95 9.38 -14.52 8.85
CA SER A 95 8.54 -15.67 8.51
C SER A 95 8.77 -16.17 7.08
N ASP A 96 9.16 -15.27 6.17
CA ASP A 96 9.01 -15.48 4.72
C ASP A 96 10.22 -15.02 3.91
N ASN A 97 11.41 -15.46 4.31
CA ASN A 97 12.71 -15.11 3.70
C ASN A 97 12.87 -15.57 2.21
N TYR A 98 11.80 -16.09 1.59
CA TYR A 98 11.69 -16.42 0.16
C TYR A 98 10.38 -15.90 -0.47
N TYR A 99 9.29 -15.80 0.29
CA TYR A 99 7.97 -15.45 -0.23
C TYR A 99 7.75 -13.95 -0.40
N TYR A 100 8.32 -13.07 0.43
CA TYR A 100 8.01 -11.65 0.31
C TYR A 100 8.59 -10.99 -0.94
N ASN A 101 9.83 -11.32 -1.31
CA ASN A 101 10.44 -10.81 -2.55
C ASN A 101 9.67 -11.33 -3.78
N ALA A 102 9.20 -12.58 -3.75
CA ALA A 102 8.32 -13.12 -4.78
C ALA A 102 6.99 -12.36 -4.81
N VAL A 103 6.29 -12.19 -3.68
CA VAL A 103 5.03 -11.45 -3.59
C VAL A 103 5.15 -10.02 -4.12
N THR A 104 6.16 -9.26 -3.72
CA THR A 104 6.39 -7.90 -4.25
C THR A 104 6.68 -7.92 -5.75
N THR A 105 7.48 -8.87 -6.23
CA THR A 105 7.80 -9.03 -7.66
C THR A 105 6.54 -9.39 -8.45
N ASP A 106 5.70 -10.27 -7.93
CA ASP A 106 4.49 -10.74 -8.59
C ASP A 106 3.41 -9.66 -8.57
N LEU A 107 3.30 -8.84 -7.50
CA LEU A 107 2.44 -7.65 -7.48
C LEU A 107 2.91 -6.58 -8.47
N GLN A 108 4.21 -6.38 -8.62
CA GLN A 108 4.77 -5.51 -9.67
C GLN A 108 4.52 -6.08 -11.07
N THR A 109 4.57 -7.41 -11.21
CA THR A 109 4.23 -8.11 -12.45
C THR A 109 2.74 -7.91 -12.78
N LEU A 110 1.85 -8.05 -11.81
CA LEU A 110 0.43 -7.73 -11.94
C LEU A 110 0.21 -6.29 -12.39
N HIS A 111 0.91 -5.34 -11.77
CA HIS A 111 0.87 -3.94 -12.21
C HIS A 111 1.31 -3.79 -13.68
N GLY A 112 2.41 -4.45 -14.07
CA GLY A 112 2.87 -4.47 -15.46
C GLY A 112 1.85 -5.08 -16.43
N ILE A 113 1.15 -6.15 -16.03
CA ILE A 113 0.07 -6.77 -16.80
C ILE A 113 -1.08 -5.78 -16.98
N CYS A 114 -1.56 -5.15 -15.90
CA CYS A 114 -2.63 -4.14 -15.97
C CYS A 114 -2.22 -2.95 -16.86
N HIS A 115 -0.96 -2.50 -16.78
CA HIS A 115 -0.43 -1.43 -17.63
C HIS A 115 -0.43 -1.83 -19.11
N GLY A 116 0.02 -3.05 -19.41
CA GLY A 116 0.04 -3.60 -20.76
C GLY A 116 -1.36 -3.70 -21.38
N ILE A 117 -2.32 -4.26 -20.64
CA ILE A 117 -3.72 -4.40 -21.07
C ILE A 117 -4.37 -3.02 -21.30
N LEU A 118 -4.05 -2.03 -20.48
CA LEU A 118 -4.62 -0.69 -20.63
C LEU A 118 -3.93 0.15 -21.72
N SER A 119 -2.79 -0.30 -22.25
CA SER A 119 -1.87 0.53 -23.02
C SER A 119 -2.42 1.03 -24.36
N ASP A 120 -3.34 0.29 -24.97
CA ASP A 120 -4.02 0.65 -26.22
C ASP A 120 -5.47 1.13 -26.00
N GLY A 121 -5.91 1.18 -24.74
CA GLY A 121 -7.24 1.60 -24.33
C GLY A 121 -8.35 0.59 -24.61
N ASN A 122 -8.08 -0.61 -25.13
CA ASN A 122 -9.10 -1.61 -25.46
C ASN A 122 -8.82 -2.93 -24.75
N ILE A 123 -9.75 -3.39 -23.90
CA ILE A 123 -9.58 -4.66 -23.18
C ILE A 123 -10.23 -5.79 -23.98
N GLY A 124 -9.42 -6.65 -24.57
CA GLY A 124 -9.85 -7.83 -25.33
C GLY A 124 -10.20 -9.03 -24.46
N ASP A 125 -11.00 -9.96 -24.99
CA ASP A 125 -11.37 -11.22 -24.30
C ASP A 125 -10.14 -12.03 -23.91
N GLN A 126 -9.20 -12.15 -24.86
CA GLN A 126 -7.98 -12.90 -24.67
C GLN A 126 -7.16 -12.36 -23.50
N GLU A 127 -7.11 -11.04 -23.32
CA GLU A 127 -6.39 -10.40 -22.21
C GLU A 127 -7.05 -10.70 -20.86
N ILE A 128 -8.38 -10.71 -20.81
CA ILE A 128 -9.15 -11.08 -19.60
C ILE A 128 -8.90 -12.54 -19.23
N PHE A 129 -8.89 -13.45 -20.21
CA PHE A 129 -8.59 -14.87 -19.99
C PHE A 129 -7.14 -15.11 -19.57
N GLU A 130 -6.18 -14.42 -20.18
CA GLU A 130 -4.77 -14.49 -19.82
C GLU A 130 -4.52 -13.92 -18.42
N LEU A 131 -5.17 -12.81 -18.07
CA LEU A 131 -5.13 -12.27 -16.73
C LEU A 131 -5.74 -13.24 -15.71
N ASN A 132 -6.90 -13.85 -15.99
CA ASN A 132 -7.48 -14.87 -15.11
C ASN A 132 -6.54 -16.07 -14.91
N THR A 133 -5.86 -16.50 -15.97
CA THR A 133 -4.89 -17.58 -15.91
C THR A 133 -3.72 -17.20 -15.01
N TRP A 134 -3.13 -16.02 -15.23
CA TRP A 134 -2.05 -15.51 -14.40
C TRP A 134 -2.48 -15.37 -12.94
N LEU A 135 -3.69 -14.86 -12.67
CA LEU A 135 -4.22 -14.75 -11.32
C LEU A 135 -4.34 -16.15 -10.68
N SER A 136 -4.84 -17.15 -11.40
CA SER A 136 -4.97 -18.52 -10.91
C SER A 136 -3.63 -19.21 -10.65
N GLU A 137 -2.58 -18.87 -11.41
CA GLU A 137 -1.22 -19.39 -11.18
C GLU A 137 -0.52 -18.72 -10.00
N ASN A 138 -0.97 -17.51 -9.60
CA ASN A 138 -0.39 -16.70 -8.55
C ASN A 138 -1.30 -16.60 -7.30
N GLU A 139 -2.00 -17.68 -6.95
CA GLU A 139 -2.92 -17.74 -5.80
C GLU A 139 -2.28 -17.44 -4.43
N HIS A 140 -0.95 -17.50 -4.32
CA HIS A 140 -0.24 -17.05 -3.11
C HIS A 140 -0.42 -15.54 -2.84
N LEU A 141 -0.84 -14.76 -3.85
CA LEU A 141 -1.20 -13.36 -3.73
C LEU A 141 -2.62 -13.15 -3.20
N ASN A 142 -3.41 -14.22 -3.01
CA ASN A 142 -4.69 -14.10 -2.31
C ASN A 142 -4.44 -13.43 -0.96
N THR A 143 -5.24 -12.42 -0.63
CA THR A 143 -5.11 -11.51 0.53
C THR A 143 -4.27 -10.24 0.33
N TYR A 144 -3.60 -10.08 -0.81
CA TYR A 144 -2.90 -8.85 -1.15
C TYR A 144 -3.72 -8.02 -2.12
N TYR A 145 -3.91 -6.74 -1.80
CA TYR A 145 -4.46 -5.78 -2.75
C TYR A 145 -3.40 -5.47 -3.85
N PRO A 146 -3.78 -5.11 -5.08
CA PRO A 146 -5.13 -5.13 -5.62
C PRO A 146 -5.44 -6.51 -6.20
N TYR A 147 -4.59 -7.52 -5.98
CA TYR A 147 -4.74 -8.85 -6.55
C TYR A 147 -6.08 -9.47 -6.17
N ASP A 148 -6.46 -9.42 -4.89
CA ASP A 148 -7.71 -10.01 -4.41
C ASP A 148 -8.94 -9.37 -5.07
N GLU A 149 -8.92 -8.05 -5.25
CA GLU A 149 -10.00 -7.31 -5.90
C GLU A 149 -10.04 -7.53 -7.42
N ILE A 150 -8.89 -7.52 -8.09
CA ILE A 150 -8.81 -7.84 -9.53
C ILE A 150 -9.29 -9.26 -9.75
N ARG A 151 -8.88 -10.21 -8.90
CA ARG A 151 -9.34 -11.60 -8.98
C ARG A 151 -10.84 -11.70 -8.76
N SER A 152 -11.40 -11.00 -7.78
CA SER A 152 -12.86 -10.99 -7.56
C SER A 152 -13.60 -10.45 -8.78
N LEU A 153 -13.11 -9.34 -9.36
CA LEU A 153 -13.72 -8.70 -10.53
C LEU A 153 -13.63 -9.60 -11.78
N ILE A 154 -12.47 -10.19 -12.05
CA ILE A 154 -12.29 -11.10 -13.18
C ILE A 154 -13.16 -12.35 -13.03
N LEU A 155 -13.27 -12.90 -11.81
CA LEU A 155 -14.14 -14.06 -11.56
C LEU A 155 -15.63 -13.70 -11.75
N SER A 156 -16.07 -12.48 -11.43
CA SER A 156 -17.44 -12.06 -11.70
C SER A 156 -17.71 -11.92 -13.21
N ILE A 157 -16.77 -11.30 -13.95
CA ILE A 157 -16.87 -11.10 -15.41
C ILE A 157 -16.90 -12.44 -16.16
N LEU A 158 -16.18 -13.44 -15.66
CA LEU A 158 -16.14 -14.76 -16.29
C LEU A 158 -17.23 -15.72 -15.80
N SER A 159 -18.08 -15.29 -14.86
CA SER A 159 -19.00 -16.19 -14.16
C SER A 159 -20.13 -16.74 -15.04
N ASP A 160 -20.58 -15.97 -16.02
CA ASP A 160 -21.65 -16.34 -16.97
C ASP A 160 -21.12 -16.72 -18.36
N ASN A 161 -19.79 -16.73 -18.54
CA ASN A 161 -19.06 -16.93 -19.79
C ASN A 161 -19.43 -15.95 -20.92
N GLN A 162 -19.95 -14.77 -20.59
CA GLN A 162 -20.23 -13.70 -21.57
C GLN A 162 -19.60 -12.40 -21.11
N ILE A 163 -18.52 -11.98 -21.77
CA ILE A 163 -17.84 -10.73 -21.42
C ILE A 163 -18.57 -9.56 -22.11
N GLU A 164 -19.34 -8.82 -21.34
CA GLU A 164 -20.11 -7.67 -21.81
C GLU A 164 -19.26 -6.40 -21.90
N GLU A 165 -19.66 -5.43 -22.74
CA GLU A 165 -18.92 -4.17 -22.88
C GLU A 165 -18.92 -3.36 -21.57
N GLU A 166 -20.02 -3.41 -20.82
CA GLU A 166 -20.16 -2.76 -19.51
C GLU A 166 -19.11 -3.29 -18.51
N GLU A 167 -18.86 -4.59 -18.52
CA GLU A 167 -17.86 -5.25 -17.67
C GLU A 167 -16.43 -4.85 -18.03
N ARG A 168 -16.13 -4.68 -19.33
CA ARG A 168 -14.83 -4.15 -19.77
C ARG A 168 -14.63 -2.73 -19.29
N ILE A 169 -15.67 -1.89 -19.34
CA ILE A 169 -15.58 -0.51 -18.87
C ILE A 169 -15.34 -0.52 -17.36
N VAL A 170 -15.96 -1.42 -16.59
CA VAL A 170 -15.69 -1.57 -15.14
C VAL A 170 -14.24 -1.98 -14.87
N LEU A 171 -13.73 -2.98 -15.60
CA LEU A 171 -12.34 -3.42 -15.48
C LEU A 171 -11.34 -2.33 -15.88
N LYS A 172 -11.63 -1.60 -16.96
CA LYS A 172 -10.85 -0.45 -17.44
C LYS A 172 -10.82 0.66 -16.40
N ALA A 173 -11.97 0.99 -15.83
CA ALA A 173 -12.10 1.96 -14.75
C ALA A 173 -11.30 1.52 -13.50
N TYR A 174 -11.26 0.22 -13.22
CA TYR A 174 -10.47 -0.32 -12.10
C TYR A 174 -8.96 -0.20 -12.36
N PHE A 175 -8.46 -0.57 -13.55
CA PHE A 175 -7.03 -0.44 -13.89
C PHE A 175 -6.55 1.02 -13.90
N LYS A 176 -7.40 1.94 -14.35
CA LYS A 176 -7.13 3.39 -14.33
C LYS A 176 -6.71 3.90 -12.96
N GLN A 177 -7.21 3.31 -11.87
CA GLN A 177 -6.88 3.76 -10.50
C GLN A 177 -5.39 3.62 -10.15
N PHE A 178 -4.67 2.74 -10.84
CA PHE A 178 -3.29 2.38 -10.45
C PHE A 178 -2.29 2.46 -11.61
N VAL A 179 -2.78 2.55 -12.85
CA VAL A 179 -1.96 2.63 -14.06
C VAL A 179 -1.78 4.09 -14.48
N LYS A 180 -0.52 4.55 -14.53
CA LYS A 180 -0.18 5.84 -15.16
C LYS A 180 0.19 5.64 -16.63
N LEU A 181 -0.70 6.05 -17.50
CA LEU A 181 -0.46 6.13 -18.94
C LEU A 181 0.36 7.38 -19.26
N GLN A 182 1.30 7.26 -20.20
CA GLN A 182 2.09 8.41 -20.65
C GLN A 182 1.39 9.20 -21.76
N ASP A 183 0.40 8.58 -22.42
CA ASP A 183 -0.39 9.19 -23.48
C ASP A 183 -1.55 10.00 -22.91
N SER A 184 -1.44 11.32 -23.04
CA SER A 184 -2.42 12.29 -22.55
C SER A 184 -3.75 12.28 -23.31
N GLU A 185 -3.79 11.83 -24.56
CA GLU A 185 -5.04 11.74 -25.34
C GLU A 185 -5.83 10.50 -24.92
N LEU A 186 -5.13 9.37 -24.81
CA LEU A 186 -5.70 8.10 -24.36
C LEU A 186 -6.20 8.20 -22.90
N GLN A 187 -5.46 8.89 -22.02
CA GLN A 187 -5.90 9.12 -20.65
C GLN A 187 -7.24 9.88 -20.58
N LYS A 188 -7.41 10.92 -21.40
CA LYS A 188 -8.67 11.68 -21.47
C LYS A 188 -9.83 10.85 -22.04
N GLN A 189 -9.54 10.03 -23.04
CA GLN A 189 -10.54 9.13 -23.61
C GLN A 189 -11.05 8.15 -22.55
N ILE A 190 -10.15 7.50 -21.82
CA ILE A 190 -10.50 6.59 -20.72
C ILE A 190 -11.26 7.33 -19.62
N GLU A 191 -10.90 8.57 -19.30
CA GLU A 191 -11.65 9.40 -18.34
C GLU A 191 -13.11 9.60 -18.74
N ILE A 192 -13.36 9.88 -20.02
CA ILE A 192 -14.71 10.07 -20.55
C ILE A 192 -15.48 8.74 -20.57
N GLU A 193 -14.85 7.65 -21.00
CA GLU A 193 -15.49 6.32 -21.07
C GLU A 193 -15.86 5.75 -19.70
N THR A 194 -15.12 6.15 -18.66
CA THR A 194 -15.28 5.62 -17.30
C THR A 194 -16.02 6.59 -16.36
N SER A 195 -16.48 7.75 -16.84
CA SER A 195 -17.06 8.81 -16.00
C SER A 195 -18.31 8.36 -15.23
N ASP A 196 -19.10 7.47 -15.82
CA ASP A 196 -20.38 7.03 -15.27
C ASP A 196 -20.23 5.78 -14.37
N ILE A 197 -19.03 5.19 -14.31
CA ILE A 197 -18.77 4.00 -13.52
C ILE A 197 -18.39 4.39 -12.10
N ASN A 198 -19.34 4.19 -11.19
CA ASN A 198 -19.10 4.28 -9.76
C ASN A 198 -18.47 2.97 -9.26
N ILE A 199 -17.13 2.92 -9.18
CA ILE A 199 -16.37 1.86 -8.47
C ILE A 199 -16.52 2.03 -6.95
N SER A 200 -17.73 2.37 -6.50
CA SER A 200 -18.09 2.68 -5.12
C SER A 200 -18.03 1.45 -4.20
N GLY A 201 -17.78 0.27 -4.76
CA GLY A 201 -17.55 -0.95 -3.98
C GLY A 201 -16.10 -1.16 -3.54
N LEU A 202 -15.09 -0.70 -4.29
CA LEU A 202 -13.74 -1.29 -4.15
C LEU A 202 -12.57 -0.32 -3.97
N CYS A 203 -12.63 0.88 -4.52
CA CYS A 203 -11.81 2.03 -4.11
C CYS A 203 -12.40 3.21 -4.89
N THR A 204 -12.93 4.18 -4.17
CA THR A 204 -13.80 5.21 -4.74
C THR A 204 -12.99 6.31 -5.42
N SER A 205 -13.21 6.48 -6.72
CA SER A 205 -12.80 7.64 -7.52
C SER A 205 -13.66 8.89 -7.34
N GLU A 206 -14.61 8.87 -6.41
CA GLU A 206 -15.29 10.03 -5.80
C GLU A 206 -16.09 9.46 -4.61
N PRO A 207 -15.45 9.24 -3.44
CA PRO A 207 -16.17 8.68 -2.31
C PRO A 207 -17.23 9.67 -1.86
N ASN A 208 -18.49 9.24 -1.80
CA ASN A 208 -19.46 9.99 -1.02
C ASN A 208 -19.12 9.73 0.46
N VAL A 209 -18.31 10.61 1.06
CA VAL A 209 -17.86 10.48 2.45
C VAL A 209 -18.91 11.08 3.37
N ASP A 210 -19.55 10.21 4.15
CA ASP A 210 -20.35 10.66 5.29
C ASP A 210 -19.40 10.97 6.45
N PHE A 211 -19.42 12.21 6.94
CA PHE A 211 -18.58 12.60 8.08
C PHE A 211 -19.28 12.41 9.42
N LEU A 212 -20.58 12.70 9.49
CA LEU A 212 -21.31 12.78 10.75
C LEU A 212 -21.32 11.44 11.51
N GLU A 213 -20.74 11.44 12.72
CA GLU A 213 -20.62 10.26 13.60
C GLU A 213 -19.83 9.08 13.01
N LYS A 214 -19.13 9.29 11.89
CA LYS A 214 -18.32 8.28 11.21
C LYS A 214 -16.89 8.25 11.73
N THR A 215 -16.30 7.07 11.78
CA THR A 215 -14.96 6.87 12.35
C THR A 215 -13.91 6.79 11.26
N PHE A 216 -12.89 7.63 11.36
CA PHE A 216 -11.81 7.74 10.38
C PHE A 216 -10.49 7.29 11.00
N CYS A 217 -9.70 6.52 10.27
CA CYS A 217 -8.31 6.20 10.62
C CYS A 217 -7.41 6.67 9.49
N ILE A 218 -6.27 7.26 9.82
CA ILE A 218 -5.25 7.65 8.83
C ILE A 218 -4.12 6.62 8.89
N THR A 219 -3.48 6.33 7.77
CA THR A 219 -2.28 5.48 7.70
C THR A 219 -1.30 6.02 6.66
N GLY A 220 -0.01 5.76 6.89
CA GLY A 220 1.07 6.20 6.00
C GLY A 220 1.37 7.69 6.07
N VAL A 221 2.14 8.17 5.08
CA VAL A 221 2.63 9.55 5.02
C VAL A 221 1.81 10.35 4.04
N LEU A 222 1.24 11.44 4.55
CA LEU A 222 0.48 12.40 3.75
C LEU A 222 1.43 13.35 3.01
N LYS A 223 1.15 13.62 1.74
CA LYS A 223 1.86 14.57 0.88
C LYS A 223 1.22 15.94 0.86
N ARG A 224 -0.12 16.02 0.90
CA ARG A 224 -0.85 17.29 0.76
C ARG A 224 -0.90 18.12 2.06
N GLY A 225 -0.74 17.47 3.21
CA GLY A 225 -0.80 18.11 4.51
C GLY A 225 -0.17 17.26 5.60
N ASN A 226 -0.41 17.64 6.86
CA ASN A 226 -0.01 16.82 7.99
C ASN A 226 -1.23 16.14 8.63
N ARG A 227 -0.95 15.08 9.38
CA ARG A 227 -1.95 14.21 10.00
C ARG A 227 -2.83 14.97 11.00
N GLU A 228 -2.27 15.93 11.73
CA GLU A 228 -3.00 16.75 12.70
C GLU A 228 -4.04 17.67 12.01
N THR A 229 -3.64 18.34 10.93
CA THR A 229 -4.57 19.15 10.11
C THR A 229 -5.71 18.31 9.58
N LEU A 230 -5.41 17.15 8.99
CA LEU A 230 -6.45 16.28 8.42
C LEU A 230 -7.41 15.74 9.50
N GLN A 231 -6.90 15.39 10.68
CA GLN A 231 -7.73 15.00 11.83
C GLN A 231 -8.63 16.15 12.30
N ASN A 232 -8.15 17.39 12.26
CA ASN A 232 -8.94 18.56 12.63
C ASN A 232 -10.04 18.84 11.61
N ASP A 233 -9.77 18.68 10.32
CA ASP A 233 -10.78 18.87 9.28
C ASP A 233 -11.87 17.79 9.35
N ILE A 234 -11.50 16.53 9.59
CA ILE A 234 -12.45 15.45 9.91
C ILE A 234 -13.35 15.83 11.09
N LYS A 235 -12.78 16.35 12.19
CA LYS A 235 -13.56 16.77 13.37
C LYS A 235 -14.51 17.91 13.07
N LYS A 236 -14.08 18.92 12.29
CA LYS A 236 -14.94 20.06 11.91
C LYS A 236 -16.18 19.61 11.14
N LEU A 237 -16.04 18.58 10.33
CA LEU A 237 -17.14 18.00 9.54
C LEU A 237 -17.98 16.98 10.33
N GLY A 238 -17.70 16.74 11.62
CA GLY A 238 -18.48 15.87 12.50
C GLY A 238 -18.01 14.42 12.57
N GLY A 239 -16.85 14.11 11.98
CA GLY A 239 -16.21 12.80 12.03
C GLY A 239 -15.36 12.58 13.28
N ILE A 240 -15.07 11.31 13.57
CA ILE A 240 -14.34 10.84 14.74
C ILE A 240 -12.99 10.24 14.28
N PRO A 241 -11.88 11.00 14.31
CA PRO A 241 -10.58 10.44 13.99
C PRO A 241 -10.09 9.49 15.08
N THR A 242 -9.43 8.42 14.65
CA THR A 242 -8.86 7.36 15.49
C THR A 242 -7.46 7.00 15.02
N ASP A 243 -6.62 6.56 15.95
CA ASP A 243 -5.24 6.19 15.66
C ASP A 243 -5.07 4.74 15.22
N SER A 244 -6.12 3.92 15.38
CA SER A 244 -6.08 2.49 15.05
C SER A 244 -7.35 2.02 14.38
N VAL A 245 -7.17 1.18 13.35
CA VAL A 245 -8.26 0.48 12.67
C VAL A 245 -8.92 -0.49 13.64
N ASN A 246 -10.24 -0.42 13.77
CA ASN A 246 -11.04 -1.28 14.64
C ASN A 246 -12.42 -1.55 14.00
N LYS A 247 -13.27 -2.34 14.67
CA LYS A 247 -14.58 -2.74 14.14
C LYS A 247 -15.57 -1.59 13.89
N LYS A 248 -15.32 -0.42 14.49
CA LYS A 248 -16.11 0.80 14.28
C LYS A 248 -15.53 1.72 13.22
N THR A 249 -14.33 1.43 12.71
CA THR A 249 -13.70 2.25 11.66
C THR A 249 -14.53 2.15 10.39
N ASP A 250 -15.08 3.28 9.94
CA ASP A 250 -15.84 3.37 8.69
C ASP A 250 -14.90 3.67 7.51
N TYR A 251 -13.89 4.52 7.72
CA TYR A 251 -13.00 4.99 6.67
C TYR A 251 -11.51 4.86 7.07
N LEU A 252 -10.69 4.37 6.15
CA LEU A 252 -9.22 4.35 6.26
C LEU A 252 -8.63 5.24 5.16
N ILE A 253 -8.06 6.38 5.55
CA ILE A 253 -7.33 7.28 4.65
C ILE A 253 -5.90 6.79 4.52
N VAL A 254 -5.48 6.50 3.29
CA VAL A 254 -4.16 5.97 2.97
C VAL A 254 -3.30 7.07 2.33
N GLY A 255 -2.24 7.47 3.03
CA GLY A 255 -1.17 8.30 2.48
C GLY A 255 0.01 7.45 2.01
N ASP A 256 0.56 7.78 0.87
CA ASP A 256 1.58 7.01 0.15
C ASP A 256 2.84 7.83 -0.18
N ASN A 257 2.96 9.05 0.38
CA ASN A 257 3.99 10.05 0.06
C ASN A 257 4.02 10.41 -1.45
N GLY A 258 2.89 10.27 -2.14
CA GLY A 258 2.71 10.51 -3.56
C GLY A 258 3.20 9.41 -4.48
N ASN A 259 3.22 8.15 -4.02
CA ASN A 259 3.52 6.98 -4.84
C ASN A 259 2.28 6.51 -5.63
N PRO A 260 2.12 6.88 -6.91
CA PRO A 260 0.91 6.58 -7.68
C PRO A 260 0.56 5.09 -7.82
N ALA A 261 1.49 4.19 -7.51
CA ALA A 261 1.24 2.75 -7.44
C ALA A 261 0.98 2.29 -5.99
N TRP A 262 0.34 3.11 -5.15
CA TRP A 262 0.11 2.83 -3.72
C TRP A 262 -0.67 1.53 -3.48
N ALA A 263 -1.58 1.21 -4.40
CA ALA A 263 -2.30 -0.05 -4.49
C ALA A 263 -1.44 -1.25 -4.88
N PHE A 264 -0.13 -1.10 -5.03
CA PHE A 264 0.84 -2.19 -5.20
C PHE A 264 2.02 -2.05 -4.22
N SER A 265 1.97 -1.03 -3.35
CA SER A 265 2.96 -0.85 -2.30
C SER A 265 2.67 -1.80 -1.14
N CYS A 266 3.73 -2.23 -0.48
CA CYS A 266 3.70 -3.11 0.67
C CYS A 266 2.67 -2.64 1.71
N TYR A 267 1.53 -3.34 1.85
CA TYR A 267 0.45 -2.92 2.73
C TYR A 267 0.93 -2.85 4.16
N GLY A 268 1.03 -1.62 4.67
CA GLY A 268 1.32 -1.39 6.07
C GLY A 268 0.28 -2.10 6.95
N ARG A 269 0.70 -2.43 8.17
CA ARG A 269 -0.07 -3.12 9.21
C ARG A 269 -1.55 -2.70 9.31
N LYS A 270 -1.87 -1.41 9.16
CA LYS A 270 -3.25 -0.88 9.25
C LYS A 270 -4.12 -1.23 8.05
N VAL A 271 -3.55 -1.26 6.85
CA VAL A 271 -4.27 -1.67 5.63
C VAL A 271 -4.60 -3.16 5.69
N GLU A 272 -3.64 -4.01 6.07
CA GLU A 272 -3.91 -5.44 6.27
C GLU A 272 -4.98 -5.69 7.34
N LYS A 273 -4.95 -4.92 8.44
CA LYS A 273 -5.98 -5.00 9.48
C LYS A 273 -7.36 -4.61 8.95
N ALA A 274 -7.44 -3.57 8.11
CA ALA A 274 -8.70 -3.17 7.49
C ALA A 274 -9.24 -4.24 6.53
N LEU A 275 -8.37 -4.85 5.71
CA LEU A 275 -8.72 -5.96 4.83
C LEU A 275 -9.18 -7.20 5.59
N SER A 276 -8.51 -7.54 6.70
CA SER A 276 -8.93 -8.64 7.58
C SER A 276 -10.34 -8.39 8.13
N LEU A 277 -10.63 -7.17 8.57
CA LEU A 277 -11.96 -6.82 9.09
C LEU A 277 -13.03 -6.85 7.98
N ARG A 278 -12.69 -6.48 6.74
CA ARG A 278 -13.57 -6.67 5.58
C ARG A 278 -13.93 -8.13 5.36
N LYS A 279 -12.96 -9.04 5.45
CA LYS A 279 -13.20 -10.49 5.36
C LYS A 279 -14.11 -11.02 6.47
N ASP A 280 -14.03 -10.43 7.65
CA ASP A 280 -14.92 -10.73 8.78
C ASP A 280 -16.33 -10.10 8.63
N GLY A 281 -16.62 -9.44 7.51
CA GLY A 281 -17.92 -8.86 7.18
C GLY A 281 -18.10 -7.41 7.62
N HIS A 282 -17.04 -6.71 8.02
CA HIS A 282 -17.12 -5.29 8.35
C HIS A 282 -16.91 -4.41 7.12
N THR A 283 -17.74 -3.39 6.94
CA THR A 283 -17.58 -2.40 5.87
C THR A 283 -16.62 -1.29 6.31
N ILE A 284 -15.40 -1.31 5.77
CA ILE A 284 -14.41 -0.25 5.93
C ILE A 284 -14.11 0.29 4.53
N THR A 285 -14.23 1.59 4.28
CA THR A 285 -13.89 2.19 2.98
C THR A 285 -12.46 2.72 3.01
N MET A 286 -11.62 2.26 2.08
CA MET A 286 -10.25 2.78 1.94
C MET A 286 -10.24 3.89 0.89
N ILE A 287 -9.67 5.04 1.23
CA ILE A 287 -9.65 6.24 0.38
C ILE A 287 -8.22 6.75 0.29
N HIS A 288 -7.77 7.10 -0.91
CA HIS A 288 -6.45 7.71 -1.10
C HIS A 288 -6.42 9.14 -0.56
N GLU A 289 -5.25 9.62 -0.10
CA GLU A 289 -5.14 10.95 0.49
C GLU A 289 -5.58 12.10 -0.44
N PHE A 290 -5.38 11.97 -1.76
CA PHE A 290 -5.76 13.00 -2.73
C PHE A 290 -7.27 13.05 -2.94
N ASP A 291 -7.92 11.91 -3.17
CA ASP A 291 -9.38 11.86 -3.30
C ASP A 291 -10.05 12.39 -2.02
N PHE A 292 -9.56 11.95 -0.85
CA PHE A 292 -10.08 12.45 0.43
C PHE A 292 -9.87 13.95 0.61
N SER A 293 -8.73 14.46 0.12
CA SER A 293 -8.37 15.86 0.19
C SER A 293 -9.26 16.76 -0.66
N ASP A 294 -9.60 16.32 -1.87
CA ASP A 294 -10.47 17.06 -2.77
C ASP A 294 -11.88 17.17 -2.18
N ILE A 295 -12.38 16.11 -1.54
CA ILE A 295 -13.65 16.12 -0.81
C ILE A 295 -13.65 17.12 0.36
N ILE A 296 -12.55 17.21 1.11
CA ILE A 296 -12.42 18.18 2.20
C ILE A 296 -12.47 19.62 1.67
N ASP A 297 -11.77 19.89 0.56
CA ASP A 297 -11.73 21.22 -0.06
C ASP A 297 -13.11 21.67 -0.56
N ASP A 298 -13.92 20.74 -1.08
CA ASP A 298 -15.26 21.04 -1.55
C ASP A 298 -16.24 21.36 -0.41
N LEU A 299 -15.92 20.92 0.82
CA LEU A 299 -16.78 21.05 2.01
C LEU A 299 -16.39 22.19 2.96
N ILE A 300 -15.18 22.75 2.86
CA ILE A 300 -14.63 23.78 3.78
C ILE A 300 -14.25 25.05 3.03
#